data_AF-A0A0G1S1T2-F1
#
_entry.id   AF-A0A0G1S1T2-F1
#
_cell.length_a   1.000
_cell.length_b   1.000
_cell.length_c   1.000
_cell.angle_alpha   90.00
_cell.angle_beta   90.00
_cell.angle_gamma   90.00
#
_symmetry.space_group_name_H-M   'P 1'
#
loop_
_entity.id
_entity.type
_entity.pdbx_description
1 polymer ?
#
loop_
_entity_poly.entity_id
_entity_poly.type
_entity_poly.pdbx_seq_one_letter_code
_entity_poly.pdbx_strand_id
1 'polypeptide(L)'
;VNTAYQYNVIAKNGNDVWAATSTSSTAKYTLAAQVGAPTVSAASTTSLTMALGVNGNPAATTYAIYNFTSGSYLNSAGAATGTPVWQTTSTWANATSTGLSANTAYQYNVIARNSDNTQAATSTSSTAKYTLAAQADAPPPAPRSGRPPPPGPTPPPPVSRSTPLTSTM
;
A
#
# COMPACT_ATOMS: atom_id res chain seq x y z
N VAL A 1 1.52 12.71 27.26
CA VAL A 1 1.66 12.79 25.78
C VAL A 1 0.28 12.96 25.18
N ASN A 2 0.10 13.93 24.27
CA ASN A 2 -1.22 14.33 23.75
C ASN A 2 -2.30 14.43 24.84
N THR A 3 -1.96 15.11 25.93
CA THR A 3 -2.78 15.24 27.15
C THR A 3 -3.36 16.64 27.24
N ALA A 4 -4.66 16.75 27.53
CA ALA A 4 -5.40 18.00 27.63
C ALA A 4 -5.16 18.71 28.97
N TYR A 5 -4.93 20.02 28.92
CA TYR A 5 -4.82 20.91 30.08
C TYR A 5 -5.75 22.11 29.89
N GLN A 6 -6.40 22.51 30.97
CA GLN A 6 -7.21 23.73 31.06
C GLN A 6 -6.69 24.58 32.21
N TYR A 7 -6.85 25.89 32.10
CA TYR A 7 -6.32 26.84 33.05
C TYR A 7 -7.42 27.76 33.55
N ASN A 8 -7.38 28.07 34.84
CA ASN A 8 -8.19 29.11 35.48
C ASN A 8 -7.22 30.09 36.15
N VAL A 9 -7.55 31.37 36.11
CA VAL A 9 -6.73 32.44 36.68
C VAL A 9 -7.49 33.12 37.80
N ILE A 10 -6.80 33.43 38.90
CA ILE A 10 -7.33 34.19 40.02
C ILE A 10 -6.44 35.42 40.19
N ALA A 11 -7.03 36.60 40.17
CA ALA A 11 -6.30 37.83 40.47
C ALA A 11 -6.18 38.04 41.98
N LYS A 12 -5.08 38.65 42.44
CA LYS A 12 -4.87 39.04 43.84
C LYS A 12 -4.61 40.54 43.87
N ASN A 13 -5.26 41.28 44.77
CA ASN A 13 -4.98 42.71 44.91
C ASN A 13 -3.71 42.96 45.75
N GLY A 14 -3.27 44.22 45.86
CA GLY A 14 -2.07 44.60 46.64
C GLY A 14 -2.19 44.37 48.16
N ASN A 15 -3.37 43.97 48.64
CA ASN A 15 -3.67 43.66 50.04
C ASN A 15 -3.75 42.14 50.27
N ASP A 16 -3.25 41.34 49.34
CA ASP A 16 -3.28 39.88 49.39
C ASP A 16 -4.70 39.25 49.42
N VAL A 17 -5.71 39.98 48.96
CA VAL A 17 -7.08 39.46 48.82
C VAL A 17 -7.25 38.86 47.42
N TRP A 18 -7.68 37.60 47.36
CA TRP A 18 -8.05 36.93 46.11
C TRP A 18 -9.36 37.51 45.56
N ALA A 19 -9.36 37.89 44.29
CA ALA A 19 -10.53 38.35 43.55
C ALA A 19 -11.30 37.18 42.92
N ALA A 20 -12.33 37.49 42.12
CA ALA A 20 -13.09 36.48 41.39
C ALA A 20 -12.19 35.65 40.43
N THR A 21 -12.51 34.36 40.30
CA THR A 21 -11.81 33.41 39.42
C THR A 21 -12.33 33.51 37.98
N SER A 22 -11.46 33.34 36.99
CA SER A 22 -11.87 33.25 35.58
C SER A 22 -12.69 31.99 35.29
N THR A 23 -13.40 31.99 34.17
CA THR A 23 -13.86 30.74 33.56
C THR A 23 -12.66 29.90 33.12
N SER A 24 -12.85 28.58 32.96
CA SER A 24 -11.79 27.70 32.43
C SER A 24 -11.49 28.04 30.98
N SER A 25 -10.21 28.01 30.63
CA SER A 25 -9.75 28.14 29.25
C SER A 25 -10.24 27.00 28.38
N THR A 26 -10.18 27.16 27.06
CA THR A 26 -10.21 26.02 26.15
C THR A 26 -9.05 25.08 26.46
N ALA A 27 -9.27 23.77 26.27
CA ALA A 27 -8.23 22.78 26.46
C ALA A 27 -7.09 22.98 25.46
N LYS A 28 -5.86 22.78 25.93
CA LYS A 28 -4.64 22.70 25.11
C LYS A 28 -3.97 21.36 25.33
N TYR A 29 -3.41 20.80 24.27
CA TYR A 29 -2.84 19.48 24.28
C TYR A 29 -1.33 19.55 24.23
N THR A 30 -0.67 18.78 25.09
CA THR A 30 0.77 18.51 24.94
C THR A 30 1.04 17.86 23.58
N LEU A 31 2.29 17.90 23.13
CA LEU A 31 2.70 17.23 21.89
C LEU A 31 2.48 15.70 22.00
N ALA A 32 2.19 15.07 20.86
CA ALA A 32 2.23 13.61 20.75
C ALA A 32 3.70 13.14 20.79
N ALA A 33 3.94 11.94 21.34
CA ALA A 33 5.26 11.35 21.32
C ALA A 33 5.65 10.93 19.90
N GLN A 34 6.94 11.06 19.59
CA GLN A 34 7.53 10.46 18.40
C GLN A 34 7.32 8.95 18.43
N VAL A 35 6.82 8.39 17.34
CA VAL A 35 6.72 6.95 17.17
C VAL A 35 8.00 6.38 16.55
N GLY A 36 8.28 5.11 16.82
CA GLY A 36 9.34 4.38 16.12
C GLY A 36 9.04 4.22 14.63
N ALA A 37 10.05 3.82 13.86
CA ALA A 37 9.85 3.47 12.45
C ALA A 37 8.77 2.38 12.31
N PRO A 38 7.89 2.47 11.29
CA PRO A 38 6.91 1.41 11.05
C PRO A 38 7.61 0.13 10.60
N THR A 39 7.06 -1.01 10.98
CA THR A 39 7.50 -2.31 10.46
C THR A 39 6.80 -2.56 9.13
N VAL A 40 7.55 -2.86 8.09
CA VAL A 40 7.04 -3.07 6.74
C VAL A 40 7.26 -4.52 6.32
N SER A 41 6.28 -5.10 5.64
CA SER A 41 6.36 -6.43 5.04
C SER A 41 5.78 -6.46 3.63
N ALA A 42 6.29 -7.38 2.80
CA ALA A 42 5.78 -7.57 1.45
C ALA A 42 4.45 -8.33 1.49
N ALA A 43 3.42 -7.75 0.88
CA ALA A 43 2.11 -8.38 0.77
C ALA A 43 1.89 -8.97 -0.63
N SER A 44 2.37 -8.29 -1.68
CA SER A 44 2.28 -8.77 -3.06
C SER A 44 3.35 -8.14 -3.98
N THR A 45 3.21 -8.35 -5.29
CA THR A 45 4.01 -7.67 -6.31
C THR A 45 3.72 -6.18 -6.41
N THR A 46 2.58 -5.70 -5.89
CA THR A 46 2.15 -4.30 -5.99
C THR A 46 1.68 -3.70 -4.67
N SER A 47 1.91 -4.40 -3.55
CA SER A 47 1.52 -3.92 -2.22
C SER A 47 2.48 -4.31 -1.10
N LEU A 48 2.57 -3.41 -0.12
CA LEU A 48 3.31 -3.59 1.14
C LEU A 48 2.38 -3.30 2.32
N THR A 49 2.46 -4.09 3.38
CA THR A 49 1.73 -3.85 4.62
C THR A 49 2.63 -3.22 5.67
N MET A 50 2.04 -2.39 6.53
CA MET A 50 2.75 -1.65 7.57
C MET A 50 2.06 -1.81 8.91
N ALA A 51 2.87 -1.96 9.96
CA ALA A 51 2.45 -1.92 11.35
C ALA A 51 3.10 -0.73 12.06
N LEU A 52 2.29 0.05 12.77
CA LEU A 52 2.70 1.26 13.48
C LEU A 52 2.87 0.97 14.98
N GLY A 53 3.97 1.44 15.57
CA GLY A 53 4.11 1.50 17.03
C GLY A 53 3.55 2.81 17.58
N VAL A 54 2.75 2.77 18.65
CA VAL A 54 2.10 3.99 19.20
C VAL A 54 2.96 4.76 20.20
N ASN A 55 4.01 4.15 20.74
CA ASN A 55 4.91 4.75 21.74
C ASN A 55 4.18 5.48 22.90
N GLY A 56 3.13 4.85 23.45
CA GLY A 56 2.37 5.41 24.58
C GLY A 56 1.43 6.58 24.24
N ASN A 57 1.31 6.97 22.98
CA ASN A 57 0.31 7.96 22.56
C ASN A 57 -1.12 7.45 22.80
N PRO A 58 -2.04 8.29 23.31
CA PRO A 58 -3.42 7.91 23.54
C PRO A 58 -4.18 7.68 22.23
N ALA A 59 -5.29 6.95 22.30
CA ALA A 59 -6.10 6.55 21.14
C ALA A 59 -6.63 7.71 20.28
N ALA A 60 -6.78 8.91 20.86
CA ALA A 60 -7.18 10.12 20.14
C ALA A 60 -6.08 10.72 19.25
N THR A 61 -4.84 10.22 19.35
CA THR A 61 -3.71 10.66 18.52
C THR A 61 -3.90 10.17 17.10
N THR A 62 -3.68 11.06 16.14
CA THR A 62 -3.81 10.74 14.71
C THR A 62 -2.45 10.67 14.05
N TYR A 63 -2.36 9.89 12.98
CA TYR A 63 -1.12 9.59 12.28
C TYR A 63 -1.33 9.69 10.78
N ALA A 64 -0.30 10.13 10.08
CA ALA A 64 -0.19 10.05 8.63
C ALA A 64 0.98 9.15 8.26
N ILE A 65 0.82 8.35 7.21
CA ILE A 65 1.87 7.48 6.68
C ILE A 65 2.41 8.14 5.41
N TYR A 66 3.72 8.35 5.38
CA TYR A 66 4.45 8.94 4.27
C TYR A 66 5.33 7.88 3.63
N ASN A 67 5.12 7.62 2.34
CA ASN A 67 6.04 6.86 1.51
C ASN A 67 7.22 7.78 1.16
N PHE A 68 8.34 7.56 1.85
CA PHE A 68 9.55 8.36 1.72
C PHE A 68 10.20 8.20 0.35
N THR A 69 10.11 7.00 -0.24
CA THR A 69 10.71 6.72 -1.55
C THR A 69 9.97 7.44 -2.68
N SER A 70 8.64 7.48 -2.62
CA SER A 70 7.79 8.08 -3.67
C SER A 70 7.36 9.51 -3.37
N GLY A 71 7.73 10.05 -2.21
CA GLY A 71 7.38 11.41 -1.81
C GLY A 71 5.87 11.65 -1.63
N SER A 72 5.10 10.63 -1.26
CA SER A 72 3.62 10.67 -1.22
C SER A 72 3.07 10.16 0.10
N TYR A 73 1.85 10.56 0.46
CA TYR A 73 1.14 10.04 1.63
C TYR A 73 0.20 8.90 1.26
N LEU A 74 -0.25 8.14 2.24
CA LEU A 74 -1.29 7.13 2.05
C LEU A 74 -2.63 7.67 2.55
N ASN A 75 -3.70 7.37 1.81
CA ASN A 75 -5.07 7.53 2.30
C ASN A 75 -5.53 6.29 3.09
N SER A 76 -6.72 6.34 3.69
CA SER A 76 -7.27 5.23 4.50
C SER A 76 -7.49 3.93 3.71
N ALA A 77 -7.58 4.00 2.38
CA ALA A 77 -7.68 2.83 1.50
C ALA A 77 -6.30 2.32 1.03
N GLY A 78 -5.21 2.98 1.42
CA GLY A 78 -3.85 2.56 1.08
C GLY A 78 -3.27 3.14 -0.20
N ALA A 79 -4.03 3.96 -0.92
CA ALA A 79 -3.58 4.57 -2.17
C ALA A 79 -2.76 5.84 -1.91
N ALA A 80 -1.86 6.17 -2.85
CA ALA A 80 -1.02 7.36 -2.78
C ALA A 80 -1.84 8.65 -2.93
N THR A 81 -1.48 9.66 -2.15
CA THR A 81 -2.08 11.00 -2.13
C THR A 81 -0.99 12.06 -1.95
N GLY A 82 -1.21 13.26 -2.50
CA GLY A 82 -0.29 14.39 -2.35
C GLY A 82 -0.36 15.08 -0.98
N THR A 83 -1.42 14.85 -0.20
CA THR A 83 -1.62 15.48 1.12
C THR A 83 -1.74 14.44 2.24
N PRO A 84 -1.32 14.78 3.47
CA PRO A 84 -1.38 13.87 4.60
C PRO A 84 -2.83 13.56 4.99
N VAL A 85 -3.14 12.28 5.11
CA VAL A 85 -4.42 11.79 5.62
C VAL A 85 -4.20 11.31 7.05
N TRP A 86 -4.84 12.00 8.00
CA TRP A 86 -4.70 11.75 9.43
C TRP A 86 -5.76 10.75 9.90
N GLN A 87 -5.32 9.61 10.42
CA GLN A 87 -6.21 8.59 10.99
C GLN A 87 -5.66 8.06 12.31
N THR A 88 -6.53 7.48 13.12
CA THR A 88 -6.14 6.79 14.36
C THR A 88 -5.51 5.43 14.04
N THR A 89 -4.92 4.80 15.06
CA THR A 89 -4.33 3.47 14.93
C THR A 89 -5.35 2.37 14.64
N SER A 90 -6.64 2.58 14.95
CA SER A 90 -7.69 1.63 14.57
C SER A 90 -7.83 1.48 13.06
N THR A 91 -7.73 2.59 12.31
CA THR A 91 -7.74 2.56 10.84
C THR A 91 -6.40 2.07 10.29
N TRP A 92 -5.30 2.42 10.95
CA TRP A 92 -3.96 2.04 10.50
C TRP A 92 -3.46 0.67 10.98
N ALA A 93 -4.26 -0.10 11.71
CA ALA A 93 -3.86 -1.38 12.29
C ALA A 93 -3.32 -2.39 11.26
N ASN A 94 -3.73 -2.27 9.99
CA ASN A 94 -3.24 -3.06 8.86
C ASN A 94 -3.09 -2.18 7.60
N ALA A 95 -2.44 -1.03 7.75
CA ALA A 95 -2.23 -0.13 6.63
C ALA A 95 -1.53 -0.87 5.48
N THR A 96 -2.09 -0.81 4.27
CA THR A 96 -1.54 -1.45 3.08
C THR A 96 -1.26 -0.39 2.03
N SER A 97 -0.01 -0.18 1.64
CA SER A 97 0.33 0.66 0.50
C SER A 97 0.04 -0.13 -0.78
N THR A 98 -0.74 0.44 -1.69
CA THR A 98 -1.13 -0.22 -2.96
C THR A 98 -0.62 0.57 -4.18
N GLY A 99 -0.73 -0.03 -5.37
CA GLY A 99 -0.32 0.61 -6.61
C GLY A 99 1.20 0.73 -6.78
N LEU A 100 1.95 -0.15 -6.13
CA LEU A 100 3.42 -0.16 -6.17
C LEU A 100 3.94 -0.94 -7.38
N SER A 101 5.16 -0.63 -7.81
CA SER A 101 5.86 -1.38 -8.86
C SER A 101 6.45 -2.68 -8.30
N ALA A 102 6.48 -3.75 -9.11
CA ALA A 102 7.08 -5.01 -8.73
C ALA A 102 8.60 -4.91 -8.53
N ASN A 103 9.14 -5.77 -7.66
CA ASN A 103 10.56 -5.81 -7.30
C ASN A 103 11.18 -4.43 -6.98
N THR A 104 10.43 -3.54 -6.34
CA THR A 104 10.85 -2.16 -6.07
C THR A 104 10.89 -1.90 -4.57
N ALA A 105 11.97 -1.27 -4.11
CA ALA A 105 12.19 -0.95 -2.70
C ALA A 105 11.40 0.30 -2.27
N TYR A 106 10.72 0.22 -1.14
CA TYR A 106 10.03 1.36 -0.54
C TYR A 106 10.36 1.49 0.95
N GLN A 107 10.41 2.74 1.42
CA GLN A 107 10.58 3.13 2.82
C GLN A 107 9.42 4.04 3.25
N TYR A 108 9.03 3.94 4.52
CA TYR A 108 7.91 4.68 5.06
C TYR A 108 8.28 5.38 6.37
N ASN A 109 7.73 6.58 6.56
CA ASN A 109 7.76 7.33 7.80
C ASN A 109 6.32 7.49 8.31
N VAL A 110 6.18 7.63 9.62
CA VAL A 110 4.91 7.91 10.28
C VAL A 110 5.02 9.24 10.99
N ILE A 111 4.03 10.10 10.79
CA ILE A 111 3.96 11.39 11.45
C ILE A 111 2.85 11.31 12.48
N ALA A 112 3.15 11.63 13.74
CA ALA A 112 2.16 11.70 14.81
C ALA A 112 1.65 13.14 14.97
N ARG A 113 0.35 13.29 15.21
CA ARG A 113 -0.34 14.58 15.38
C ARG A 113 -1.22 14.55 16.61
N ASN A 114 -1.05 15.56 17.46
CA ASN A 114 -1.85 15.71 18.69
C ASN A 114 -3.27 16.20 18.38
N SER A 115 -4.13 16.26 19.40
CA SER A 115 -5.54 16.64 19.25
C SER A 115 -5.76 18.14 18.96
N ASP A 116 -4.72 18.97 19.09
CA ASP A 116 -4.68 20.35 18.60
C ASP A 116 -4.28 20.43 17.10
N ASN A 117 -4.25 19.31 16.39
CA ASN A 117 -3.80 19.21 14.98
C ASN A 117 -2.34 19.64 14.76
N THR A 118 -1.54 19.70 15.82
CA THR A 118 -0.11 20.04 15.74
C THR A 118 0.67 18.76 15.42
N GLN A 119 1.41 18.79 14.31
CA GLN A 119 2.36 17.72 14.00
C GLN A 119 3.46 17.72 15.06
N ALA A 120 3.55 16.61 15.77
CA ALA A 120 4.35 16.55 16.97
C ALA A 120 5.72 15.94 16.70
N ALA A 121 5.78 14.90 15.86
CA ALA A 121 7.03 14.24 15.51
C ALA A 121 6.86 13.26 14.34
N THR A 122 7.86 13.26 13.46
CA THR A 122 8.01 12.28 12.37
C THR A 122 8.95 11.16 12.83
N SER A 123 8.58 9.90 12.58
CA SER A 123 9.44 8.76 12.84
C SER A 123 10.69 8.79 11.97
N THR A 124 11.71 8.00 12.36
CA THR A 124 12.74 7.58 11.40
C THR A 124 12.10 6.74 10.29
N SER A 125 12.77 6.67 9.13
CA SER A 125 12.32 5.83 8.03
C SER A 125 12.40 4.35 8.41
N SER A 126 11.44 3.56 7.92
CA SER A 126 11.49 2.11 8.01
C SER A 126 12.68 1.55 7.25
N THR A 127 13.10 0.34 7.59
CA THR A 127 13.97 -0.44 6.70
C THR A 127 13.29 -0.59 5.34
N ALA A 128 14.06 -0.44 4.27
CA ALA A 128 13.56 -0.64 2.91
C ALA A 128 13.03 -2.07 2.74
N LYS A 129 11.86 -2.19 2.13
CA LYS A 129 11.27 -3.48 1.73
C LYS A 129 10.90 -3.47 0.27
N TYR A 130 11.15 -4.59 -0.38
CA TYR A 130 10.83 -4.80 -1.78
C TYR A 130 9.44 -5.43 -1.90
N THR A 131 8.67 -4.98 -2.88
CA THR A 131 7.54 -5.76 -3.39
C THR A 131 8.03 -7.06 -4.01
N LEU A 132 7.15 -8.05 -4.14
CA LEU A 132 7.52 -9.31 -4.78
C LEU A 132 7.88 -9.09 -6.26
N ALA A 133 8.74 -9.94 -6.80
CA ALA A 133 9.03 -9.96 -8.23
C ALA A 133 7.82 -10.43 -9.03
N ALA A 134 7.68 -9.92 -10.26
CA ALA A 134 6.68 -10.43 -11.19
C ALA A 134 6.94 -11.93 -11.46
N GLN A 135 5.86 -12.70 -11.59
CA GLN A 135 5.97 -14.10 -12.00
C GLN A 135 6.63 -14.16 -13.39
N ALA A 136 7.54 -15.11 -13.59
CA ALA A 136 8.08 -15.38 -14.91
C ALA A 136 6.94 -15.79 -15.85
N ASP A 137 6.87 -15.16 -17.03
CA ASP A 137 5.91 -15.59 -18.04
C ASP A 137 6.28 -17.00 -18.53
N ALA A 138 5.27 -17.83 -18.81
CA ALA A 138 5.53 -19.16 -19.33
C ALA A 138 6.21 -19.03 -20.70
N PRO A 139 7.16 -19.92 -21.04
CA PRO A 139 7.72 -19.92 -22.38
C PRO A 139 6.59 -20.05 -23.41
N PRO A 140 6.65 -19.34 -24.55
CA PRO A 140 5.63 -19.43 -25.58
C PRO A 140 5.36 -20.89 -25.93
N PRO A 141 4.09 -21.30 -26.15
CA PRO A 141 3.81 -22.67 -26.57
C PRO A 141 4.64 -22.98 -27.82
N ALA A 142 5.29 -24.15 -27.83
CA ALA A 142 6.07 -24.59 -28.98
C ALA A 142 5.22 -24.44 -30.26
N PRO A 143 5.79 -23.98 -31.38
CA PRO A 143 5.05 -23.93 -32.63
C PRO A 143 4.44 -25.30 -32.89
N ARG A 144 3.12 -25.35 -33.17
CA ARG A 144 2.47 -26.59 -33.59
C ARG A 144 3.27 -27.13 -34.76
N SER A 145 4.02 -28.20 -34.54
CA SER A 145 4.67 -28.95 -35.62
C SER A 145 3.58 -29.27 -36.62
N GLY A 146 3.62 -28.63 -37.78
CA GLY A 146 2.61 -28.77 -38.81
C GLY A 146 2.37 -30.24 -39.04
N ARG A 147 1.17 -30.73 -38.71
CA ARG A 147 0.76 -32.06 -39.13
C ARG A 147 0.86 -32.03 -40.67
N PRO A 148 1.60 -32.95 -41.30
CA PRO A 148 1.64 -33.01 -42.75
C PRO A 148 0.20 -33.06 -43.28
N PRO A 149 -0.11 -32.38 -44.40
CA PRO A 149 -1.42 -32.53 -45.02
C PRO A 149 -1.69 -34.03 -45.20
N PRO A 150 -2.92 -34.51 -44.96
CA PRO A 150 -3.24 -35.90 -45.20
C PRO A 150 -2.88 -36.26 -46.65
N PRO A 151 -2.35 -37.47 -46.90
CA PRO A 151 -2.09 -37.91 -48.27
C PRO A 151 -3.36 -37.73 -49.10
N GLY A 152 -3.22 -37.09 -50.27
CA GLY A 152 -4.33 -36.92 -51.20
C GLY A 152 -4.96 -38.26 -51.57
N PRO A 153 -6.22 -38.27 -52.05
CA PRO A 153 -6.89 -39.50 -52.44
C PRO A 153 -6.02 -40.29 -53.43
N THR A 154 -5.80 -41.57 -53.13
CA THR A 154 -5.14 -42.51 -54.04
C THR A 154 -5.86 -42.51 -55.40
N PRO A 155 -5.14 -42.38 -56.52
CA PRO A 155 -5.77 -42.41 -57.85
C PRO A 155 -6.46 -43.77 -58.08
N PRO A 156 -7.59 -43.80 -58.81
CA PRO A 156 -8.29 -45.04 -59.12
C PRO A 156 -7.39 -45.96 -59.98
N PRO A 157 -7.56 -47.29 -59.86
CA PRO A 157 -6.79 -48.25 -60.63
C PRO A 157 -7.03 -48.07 -62.14
N PRO A 158 -6.02 -48.37 -62.99
CA PRO A 158 -6.18 -48.29 -64.44
C PRO A 158 -7.24 -49.29 -64.92
N VAL A 159 -8.19 -48.81 -65.71
CA VAL A 159 -9.14 -49.67 -66.44
C VAL A 159 -8.37 -50.48 -67.48
N SER A 160 -8.33 -51.81 -67.32
CA SER A 160 -7.81 -52.72 -68.32
C SER A 160 -8.58 -52.56 -69.63
N ARG A 161 -7.92 -52.03 -70.67
CA ARG A 161 -8.42 -52.08 -72.04
C ARG A 161 -8.27 -53.51 -72.57
N SER A 162 -9.38 -54.21 -72.76
CA SER A 162 -9.40 -55.46 -73.52
C SER A 162 -9.03 -55.19 -74.98
N THR A 163 -7.95 -55.80 -75.45
CA THR A 163 -7.60 -55.86 -76.88
C THR A 163 -8.53 -56.84 -77.60
N PRO A 164 -9.09 -56.51 -78.77
CA PRO A 164 -9.92 -57.43 -79.53
C PRO A 164 -9.07 -58.56 -80.15
N LEU A 165 -9.51 -59.81 -79.99
CA LEU A 165 -8.97 -60.97 -80.69
C LEU A 165 -9.40 -60.92 -82.16
N THR A 166 -8.42 -60.91 -83.07
CA THR A 166 -8.65 -61.12 -84.50
C THR A 166 -8.79 -62.63 -84.73
N SER A 167 -9.97 -63.08 -85.16
CA SER A 167 -10.20 -64.49 -85.55
C SER A 167 -9.90 -64.64 -87.03
N THR A 168 -8.96 -65.51 -87.38
CA THR A 168 -8.70 -65.96 -88.75
C THR A 168 -9.00 -67.45 -88.82
N MET A 169 -10.11 -67.83 -89.46
CA MET A 169 -10.31 -68.98 -90.35
C MET A 169 -11.65 -68.81 -91.05
#